data_AF-A0AA48H258-F1
#
_entry.id   AF-A0AA48H258-F1
#
_cell.length_a   1.000
_cell.length_b   1.000
_cell.length_c   1.000
_cell.angle_alpha   90.00
_cell.angle_beta   90.00
_cell.angle_gamma   90.00
#
_symmetry.space_group_name_H-M   'P 1'
#
loop_
_entity.id
_entity.type
_entity.pdbx_description
1 polymer ?
#
loop_
_entity_poly.entity_id
_entity_poly.type
_entity_poly.pdbx_seq_one_letter_code
_entity_poly.pdbx_strand_id
1 'polypeptide(L)'
;MRAAAKSGDDGPIAAAISAASELIVDAGKEQKDKTDALLQELVVAATGPFGLHQCAWALDRSKEFSADLVAEILEALVKVDLENKGTIEIVDVNLAKMIGLGMGAQVASFVTRFGAANPSDFQITSLDSVIRAFNKQSPKELDDLLVGWLLDGNSSLCHQLGDLLEKEELEGKRRDIDFAMFSLSDADFGYLARKAVGYLFMQPVTSASIVFSLCRFAPESELREMEELLFNPLAINYLSVSERLVEPISKDKSDKARPVAKAVKARVDEYLRGLRDSGKIAELHPSERQRQAEFQRHSDEMAKVGKAVNDKSVFANLFTKVVVLYGNRSVSYHRIGKEEPRRIEAEMHPHGVSIEIPRVELIDPVGLQQQLLSFRTERRQR
;
A
#
# COMPACT_ATOMS: atom_id res chain seq x y z
N MET A 1 12.89 12.62 40.81
CA MET A 1 11.99 12.18 39.72
C MET A 1 10.51 12.31 40.07
N ARG A 2 10.00 11.83 41.23
CA ARG A 2 8.59 12.07 41.65
C ARG A 2 8.14 13.55 41.74
N ALA A 3 9.08 14.50 41.75
CA ALA A 3 8.80 15.93 41.73
C ALA A 3 8.60 16.52 40.31
N ALA A 4 9.18 15.91 39.26
CA ALA A 4 9.09 16.41 37.88
C ALA A 4 7.74 16.05 37.21
N ALA A 5 7.20 14.87 37.53
CA ALA A 5 5.85 14.47 37.09
C ALA A 5 4.72 15.39 37.62
N LYS A 6 5.01 16.29 38.57
CA LYS A 6 4.04 17.24 39.15
C LYS A 6 4.11 18.64 38.54
N SER A 7 5.14 19.01 37.77
CA SER A 7 5.33 20.39 37.28
C SER A 7 4.77 20.64 35.88
N GLY A 8 4.26 19.61 35.18
CA GLY A 8 3.80 19.74 33.79
C GLY A 8 4.93 19.99 32.77
N ASP A 9 6.18 20.01 33.22
CA ASP A 9 7.37 20.12 32.39
C ASP A 9 7.90 18.71 32.07
N ASP A 10 7.84 18.35 30.79
CA ASP A 10 8.23 17.04 30.26
C ASP A 10 9.73 16.99 29.89
N GLY A 11 10.41 18.14 29.87
CA GLY A 11 11.84 18.24 29.58
C GLY A 11 12.75 17.40 30.49
N PRO A 12 12.54 17.36 31.82
CA PRO A 12 13.34 16.52 32.72
C PRO A 12 13.18 15.02 32.46
N ILE A 13 11.98 14.56 32.07
CA ILE A 13 11.73 13.15 31.72
C ILE A 13 12.44 12.83 30.41
N ALA A 14 12.30 13.70 29.40
CA ALA A 14 12.98 13.57 28.12
C ALA A 14 14.51 13.47 28.28
N ALA A 15 15.11 14.39 29.05
CA ALA A 15 16.55 14.37 29.31
C ALA A 15 17.00 13.08 30.04
N ALA A 16 16.20 12.58 30.98
CA ALA A 16 16.49 11.33 31.68
C ALA A 16 16.43 10.11 30.74
N ILE A 17 15.44 10.05 29.84
CA ILE A 17 15.33 8.98 28.82
C ILE A 17 16.55 8.99 27.89
N SER A 18 16.94 10.16 27.39
CA SER A 18 18.10 10.31 26.53
C SER A 18 19.38 9.81 27.21
N ALA A 19 19.64 10.28 28.44
CA ALA A 19 20.83 9.90 29.19
C ALA A 19 20.86 8.39 29.52
N ALA A 20 19.73 7.83 29.96
CA ALA A 20 19.64 6.40 30.28
C ALA A 20 19.80 5.53 29.02
N SER A 21 19.27 5.97 27.88
CA SER A 21 19.42 5.27 26.59
C SER A 21 20.87 5.27 26.11
N GLU A 22 21.64 6.33 26.35
CA GLU A 22 23.08 6.38 26.03
C GLU A 22 23.89 5.46 26.93
N LEU A 23 23.60 5.45 28.23
CA LEU A 23 24.33 4.64 29.22
C LEU A 23 24.26 3.14 28.95
N ILE A 24 23.20 2.65 28.29
CA ILE A 24 23.06 1.21 28.04
C ILE A 24 24.12 0.65 27.08
N VAL A 25 24.67 1.48 26.19
CA VAL A 25 25.58 1.03 25.13
C VAL A 25 26.91 0.53 25.72
N ASP A 26 27.42 1.23 26.72
CA ASP A 26 28.72 0.95 27.35
C ASP A 26 28.59 0.17 28.67
N ALA A 27 27.36 -0.18 29.08
CA ALA A 27 27.08 -0.83 30.35
C ALA A 27 27.42 -2.33 30.34
N GLY A 28 28.04 -2.81 31.43
CA GLY A 28 28.12 -4.24 31.74
C GLY A 28 26.74 -4.83 32.06
N LYS A 29 26.61 -6.16 32.02
CA LYS A 29 25.31 -6.86 32.11
C LYS A 29 24.42 -6.43 33.30
N GLU A 30 24.97 -6.38 34.50
CA GLU A 30 24.22 -5.96 35.71
C GLU A 30 23.77 -4.49 35.64
N GLN A 31 24.57 -3.63 34.99
CA GLN A 31 24.25 -2.23 34.81
C GLN A 31 23.20 -2.03 33.72
N LYS A 32 23.18 -2.89 32.68
CA LYS A 32 22.12 -2.92 31.67
C LYS A 32 20.76 -3.22 32.30
N ASP A 33 20.66 -4.26 33.13
CA ASP A 33 19.38 -4.62 33.77
C ASP A 33 18.80 -3.48 34.64
N LYS A 34 19.66 -2.78 35.40
CA LYS A 34 19.25 -1.61 36.20
C LYS A 34 18.83 -0.42 35.33
N THR A 35 19.52 -0.22 34.21
CA THR A 35 19.22 0.89 33.28
C THR A 35 17.93 0.62 32.52
N ASP A 36 17.69 -0.63 32.14
CA ASP A 36 16.46 -1.10 31.49
C ASP A 36 15.25 -0.88 32.39
N ALA A 37 15.33 -1.29 33.67
CA ALA A 37 14.27 -1.04 34.65
C ALA A 37 14.01 0.47 34.90
N LEU A 38 15.07 1.30 34.93
CA LEU A 38 14.92 2.75 35.04
C LEU A 38 14.25 3.34 33.80
N LEU A 39 14.61 2.87 32.60
CA LEU A 39 14.00 3.30 31.35
C LEU A 39 12.51 2.95 31.31
N GLN A 40 12.11 1.76 31.77
CA GLN A 40 10.70 1.36 31.88
C GLN A 40 9.91 2.38 32.72
N GLU A 41 10.39 2.71 33.93
CA GLU A 41 9.74 3.72 34.78
C GLU A 41 9.62 5.10 34.09
N LEU A 42 10.65 5.50 33.35
CA LEU A 42 10.68 6.78 32.64
C LEU A 42 9.74 6.81 31.43
N VAL A 43 9.70 5.74 30.65
CA VAL A 43 8.83 5.57 29.47
C VAL A 43 7.36 5.61 29.89
N VAL A 44 7.01 4.93 30.98
CA VAL A 44 5.63 4.96 31.52
C VAL A 44 5.24 6.38 31.97
N ALA A 45 6.20 7.16 32.47
CA ALA A 45 5.96 8.56 32.87
C ALA A 45 5.93 9.54 31.69
N ALA A 46 6.47 9.16 30.52
CA ALA A 46 6.53 10.00 29.34
C ALA A 46 5.14 10.14 28.69
N THR A 47 4.48 11.27 28.98
CA THR A 47 3.17 11.61 28.43
C THR A 47 3.20 12.87 27.57
N GLY A 48 4.28 13.66 27.65
CA GLY A 48 4.45 14.86 26.86
C GLY A 48 5.21 14.61 25.54
N PRO A 49 5.21 15.62 24.64
CA PRO A 49 5.81 15.49 23.33
C PRO A 49 7.33 15.31 23.34
N PHE A 50 8.04 15.85 24.34
CA PHE A 50 9.50 15.74 24.43
C PHE A 50 9.92 14.34 24.91
N GLY A 51 9.22 13.78 25.90
CA GLY A 51 9.42 12.43 26.40
C GLY A 51 9.16 11.41 25.31
N LEU A 52 8.03 11.54 24.59
CA LEU A 52 7.72 10.67 23.46
C LEU A 52 8.73 10.80 22.31
N HIS A 53 9.23 12.00 22.03
CA HIS A 53 10.31 12.20 21.06
C HIS A 53 11.59 11.45 21.47
N GLN A 54 11.93 11.45 22.76
CA GLN A 54 13.09 10.71 23.26
C GLN A 54 12.85 9.20 23.29
N CYS A 55 11.62 8.74 23.54
CA CYS A 55 11.24 7.33 23.35
C CYS A 55 11.45 6.89 21.88
N ALA A 56 11.09 7.73 20.91
CA ALA A 56 11.29 7.45 19.50
C ALA A 56 12.78 7.32 19.15
N TRP A 57 13.63 8.20 19.68
CA TRP A 57 15.09 8.11 19.54
C TRP A 57 15.69 6.87 20.21
N ALA A 58 15.18 6.48 21.38
CA ALA A 58 15.65 5.33 22.11
C ALA A 58 15.54 4.04 21.27
N LEU A 59 14.50 3.90 20.43
CA LEU A 59 14.30 2.74 19.56
C LEU A 59 15.46 2.43 18.61
N ASP A 60 16.33 3.40 18.29
CA ASP A 60 17.56 3.15 17.52
C ASP A 60 18.47 2.10 18.19
N ARG A 61 18.35 1.96 19.52
CA ARG A 61 19.08 0.99 20.36
C ARG A 61 18.24 -0.23 20.76
N SER A 62 17.12 -0.47 20.10
CA SER A 62 16.18 -1.58 20.40
C SER A 62 16.85 -2.95 20.58
N LYS A 63 17.96 -3.24 19.88
CA LYS A 63 18.74 -4.49 20.03
C LYS A 63 19.41 -4.67 21.40
N GLU A 64 19.65 -3.58 22.14
CA GLU A 64 20.32 -3.57 23.44
C GLU A 64 19.32 -3.64 24.61
N PHE A 65 18.03 -3.45 24.32
CA PHE A 65 16.95 -3.42 25.30
C PHE A 65 16.35 -4.80 25.54
N SER A 66 15.72 -4.98 26.70
CA SER A 66 14.84 -6.13 26.91
C SER A 66 13.61 -6.07 26.00
N ALA A 67 13.02 -7.23 25.70
CA ALA A 67 11.79 -7.29 24.92
C ALA A 67 10.64 -6.52 25.58
N ASP A 68 10.59 -6.52 26.92
CA ASP A 68 9.58 -5.82 27.70
C ASP A 68 9.74 -4.30 27.58
N LEU A 69 10.98 -3.78 27.70
CA LEU A 69 11.23 -2.35 27.49
C LEU A 69 10.87 -1.91 26.07
N VAL A 70 11.21 -2.69 25.04
CA VAL A 70 10.81 -2.40 23.65
C VAL A 70 9.29 -2.33 23.54
N ALA A 71 8.56 -3.27 24.14
CA ALA A 71 7.10 -3.28 24.11
C ALA A 71 6.50 -2.04 24.80
N GLU A 72 7.05 -1.60 25.93
CA GLU A 72 6.63 -0.40 26.64
C GLU A 72 6.91 0.88 25.86
N ILE A 73 8.08 0.97 25.20
CA ILE A 73 8.41 2.11 24.33
C ILE A 73 7.40 2.17 23.17
N LEU A 74 7.12 1.05 22.52
CA LEU A 74 6.12 0.99 21.44
C LEU A 74 4.73 1.38 21.96
N GLU A 75 4.35 0.95 23.17
CA GLU A 75 3.07 1.35 23.78
C GLU A 75 2.98 2.85 24.04
N ALA A 76 4.06 3.46 24.56
CA ALA A 76 4.11 4.90 24.78
C ALA A 76 3.97 5.67 23.45
N LEU A 77 4.66 5.20 22.41
CA LEU A 77 4.67 5.84 21.08
C LEU A 77 3.32 5.79 20.35
N VAL A 78 2.38 4.94 20.76
CA VAL A 78 1.00 4.96 20.23
C VAL A 78 0.33 6.32 20.46
N LYS A 79 0.76 7.05 21.50
CA LYS A 79 0.20 8.36 21.92
C LYS A 79 0.83 9.55 21.21
N VAL A 80 1.78 9.34 20.29
CA VAL A 80 2.41 10.42 19.54
C VAL A 80 1.35 11.12 18.67
N ASP A 81 1.29 12.43 18.80
CA ASP A 81 0.48 13.28 17.94
C ASP A 81 1.07 13.33 16.52
N LEU A 82 0.25 12.99 15.53
CA LEU A 82 0.59 12.93 14.11
C LEU A 82 0.99 14.29 13.52
N GLU A 83 0.62 15.41 14.17
CA GLU A 83 1.10 16.73 13.77
C GLU A 83 2.62 16.90 13.99
N ASN A 84 3.21 16.12 14.91
CA ASN A 84 4.65 16.14 15.19
C ASN A 84 5.45 15.33 14.15
N LYS A 85 5.47 15.82 12.91
CA LYS A 85 6.12 15.16 11.77
C LYS A 85 7.57 14.73 12.03
N GLY A 86 8.33 15.54 12.77
CA GLY A 86 9.71 15.21 13.13
C GLY A 86 9.82 13.97 14.02
N THR A 87 8.87 13.75 14.94
CA THR A 87 8.83 12.53 15.77
C THR A 87 8.35 11.34 14.95
N ILE A 88 7.35 11.52 14.07
CA ILE A 88 6.86 10.46 13.18
C ILE A 88 7.97 9.95 12.25
N GLU A 89 8.78 10.84 11.67
CA GLU A 89 9.93 10.46 10.84
C GLU A 89 10.93 9.56 11.61
N ILE A 90 11.21 9.89 12.88
CA ILE A 90 12.12 9.11 13.72
C ILE A 90 11.52 7.75 14.05
N VAL A 91 10.22 7.72 14.38
CA VAL A 91 9.47 6.48 14.60
C VAL A 91 9.55 5.60 13.35
N ASP A 92 9.24 6.14 12.17
CA ASP A 92 9.29 5.42 10.90
C ASP A 92 10.66 4.79 10.63
N VAL A 93 11.73 5.60 10.68
CA VAL A 93 13.10 5.13 10.43
C VAL A 93 13.51 4.04 11.43
N ASN A 94 13.19 4.19 12.71
CA ASN A 94 13.59 3.23 13.73
C ASN A 94 12.76 1.94 13.68
N LEU A 95 11.46 2.01 13.37
CA LEU A 95 10.65 0.83 13.12
C LEU A 95 11.12 0.07 11.87
N ALA A 96 11.51 0.77 10.81
CA ALA A 96 12.09 0.16 9.62
C ALA A 96 13.39 -0.61 9.94
N LYS A 97 14.25 -0.06 10.82
CA LYS A 97 15.43 -0.78 11.33
C LYS A 97 15.05 -2.02 12.15
N MET A 98 14.04 -1.92 13.01
CA MET A 98 13.54 -3.05 13.81
C MET A 98 13.05 -4.21 12.93
N ILE A 99 12.38 -3.92 11.81
CA ILE A 99 12.03 -4.93 10.81
C ILE A 99 13.29 -5.65 10.31
N GLY A 100 14.35 -4.91 9.96
CA GLY A 100 15.64 -5.47 9.56
C GLY A 100 16.36 -6.30 10.64
N LEU A 101 15.99 -6.13 11.92
CA LEU A 101 16.47 -6.93 13.05
C LEU A 101 15.62 -8.18 13.32
N GLY A 102 14.60 -8.46 12.50
CA GLY A 102 13.70 -9.59 12.67
C GLY A 102 12.54 -9.33 13.63
N MET A 103 12.28 -8.07 14.01
CA MET A 103 11.19 -7.68 14.91
C MET A 103 9.90 -7.31 14.16
N GLY A 104 9.72 -7.80 12.92
CA GLY A 104 8.62 -7.41 12.03
C GLY A 104 7.22 -7.58 12.64
N ALA A 105 6.98 -8.65 13.40
CA ALA A 105 5.68 -8.89 14.04
C ALA A 105 5.33 -7.85 15.11
N GLN A 106 6.34 -7.38 15.88
CA GLN A 106 6.14 -6.33 16.88
C GLN A 106 5.83 -4.99 16.21
N VAL A 107 6.52 -4.69 15.10
CA VAL A 107 6.26 -3.49 14.30
C VAL A 107 4.87 -3.55 13.67
N ALA A 108 4.45 -4.70 13.13
CA ALA A 108 3.11 -4.87 12.56
C ALA A 108 2.00 -4.64 13.61
N SER A 109 2.21 -5.16 14.83
CA SER A 109 1.31 -4.91 15.97
C SER A 109 1.27 -3.44 16.36
N PHE A 110 2.43 -2.77 16.43
CA PHE A 110 2.50 -1.34 16.68
C PHE A 110 1.75 -0.52 15.62
N VAL A 111 2.02 -0.73 14.33
CA VAL A 111 1.39 0.01 13.23
C VAL A 111 -0.12 -0.15 13.26
N THR A 112 -0.61 -1.36 13.54
CA THR A 112 -2.05 -1.63 13.70
C THR A 112 -2.65 -0.81 14.85
N ARG A 113 -2.02 -0.81 16.02
CA ARG A 113 -2.50 -0.06 17.20
C ARG A 113 -2.40 1.45 17.00
N PHE A 114 -1.31 1.91 16.40
CA PHE A 114 -1.07 3.32 16.12
C PHE A 114 -2.11 3.89 15.14
N GLY A 115 -2.42 3.15 14.08
CA GLY A 115 -3.50 3.52 13.15
C GLY A 115 -4.89 3.44 13.77
N ALA A 116 -5.17 2.41 14.57
CA ALA A 116 -6.45 2.25 15.24
C ALA A 116 -6.71 3.34 16.30
N ALA A 117 -5.66 3.84 16.96
CA ALA A 117 -5.76 4.94 17.93
C ALA A 117 -6.05 6.29 17.26
N ASN A 118 -5.68 6.46 15.98
CA ASN A 118 -5.77 7.73 15.25
C ASN A 118 -6.55 7.59 13.92
N PRO A 119 -7.82 7.13 13.93
CA PRO A 119 -8.48 6.65 12.73
C PRO A 119 -8.79 7.70 11.66
N SER A 120 -8.83 9.00 12.03
CA SER A 120 -9.15 10.09 11.09
C SER A 120 -7.90 10.71 10.44
N ASP A 121 -6.78 10.70 11.16
CA ASP A 121 -5.57 11.43 10.76
C ASP A 121 -4.45 10.48 10.30
N PHE A 122 -4.54 9.19 10.62
CA PHE A 122 -3.53 8.21 10.25
C PHE A 122 -3.47 8.00 8.74
N GLN A 123 -2.28 8.23 8.18
CA GLN A 123 -1.93 7.89 6.82
C GLN A 123 -0.69 7.00 6.86
N ILE A 124 -0.80 5.76 6.38
CA ILE A 124 0.33 4.82 6.39
C ILE A 124 1.53 5.34 5.58
N THR A 125 1.28 6.23 4.60
CA THR A 125 2.30 6.90 3.80
C THR A 125 3.22 7.84 4.61
N SER A 126 2.83 8.19 5.85
CA SER A 126 3.74 8.86 6.79
C SER A 126 4.81 7.94 7.37
N LEU A 127 4.68 6.62 7.16
CA LEU A 127 5.62 5.58 7.56
C LEU A 127 6.23 4.90 6.31
N ASP A 128 6.84 5.69 5.43
CA ASP A 128 7.30 5.22 4.12
C ASP A 128 8.52 4.26 4.20
N SER A 129 9.39 4.45 5.20
CA SER A 129 10.50 3.54 5.49
C SER A 129 9.98 2.19 5.98
N VAL A 130 8.95 2.18 6.84
CA VAL A 130 8.28 0.96 7.31
C VAL A 130 7.61 0.24 6.15
N ILE A 131 6.86 0.94 5.30
CA ILE A 131 6.24 0.36 4.09
C ILE A 131 7.33 -0.34 3.24
N ARG A 132 8.44 0.35 2.98
CA ARG A 132 9.55 -0.20 2.19
C ARG A 132 10.20 -1.41 2.88
N ALA A 133 10.39 -1.36 4.19
CA ALA A 133 10.99 -2.45 4.96
C ALA A 133 10.09 -3.69 4.97
N PHE A 134 8.78 -3.55 5.18
CA PHE A 134 7.84 -4.66 5.08
C PHE A 134 7.85 -5.32 3.70
N ASN A 135 7.77 -4.53 2.62
CA ASN A 135 7.74 -5.08 1.27
C ASN A 135 9.05 -5.79 0.88
N LYS A 136 10.21 -5.35 1.39
CA LYS A 136 11.53 -5.89 1.00
C LYS A 136 12.12 -6.92 1.95
N GLN A 137 11.91 -6.77 3.25
CA GLN A 137 12.62 -7.54 4.30
C GLN A 137 11.69 -8.49 5.06
N SER A 138 10.42 -8.12 5.24
CA SER A 138 9.42 -8.89 6.01
C SER A 138 8.10 -9.08 5.25
N PRO A 139 8.13 -9.74 4.07
CA PRO A 139 6.92 -9.94 3.27
C PRO A 139 5.88 -10.83 3.95
N LYS A 140 6.31 -11.73 4.85
CA LYS A 140 5.39 -12.60 5.60
C LYS A 140 4.59 -11.80 6.64
N GLU A 141 5.27 -10.98 7.44
CA GLU A 141 4.62 -10.11 8.42
C GLU A 141 3.70 -9.07 7.74
N LEU A 142 4.04 -8.65 6.52
CA LEU A 142 3.16 -7.83 5.68
C LEU A 142 1.88 -8.58 5.28
N ASP A 143 2.00 -9.85 4.88
CA ASP A 143 0.83 -10.68 4.56
C ASP A 143 -0.04 -10.91 5.82
N ASP A 144 0.57 -11.16 6.99
CA ASP A 144 -0.13 -11.28 8.28
C ASP A 144 -0.86 -9.98 8.65
N LEU A 145 -0.22 -8.83 8.46
CA LEU A 145 -0.82 -7.51 8.69
C LEU A 145 -2.01 -7.26 7.77
N LEU A 146 -1.85 -7.55 6.48
CA LEU A 146 -2.90 -7.40 5.47
C LEU A 146 -4.12 -8.27 5.78
N VAL A 147 -3.90 -9.56 6.07
CA VAL A 147 -4.99 -10.49 6.41
C VAL A 147 -5.64 -10.08 7.72
N GLY A 148 -4.84 -9.67 8.72
CA GLY A 148 -5.34 -9.17 9.99
C GLY A 148 -6.28 -7.97 9.83
N TRP A 149 -5.89 -6.97 9.02
CA TRP A 149 -6.73 -5.80 8.77
C TRP A 149 -8.01 -6.13 8.02
N LEU A 150 -7.93 -6.98 6.97
CA LEU A 150 -9.11 -7.43 6.24
C LEU A 150 -10.07 -8.23 7.13
N LEU A 151 -9.54 -9.12 7.99
CA LEU A 151 -10.32 -9.92 8.94
C LEU A 151 -11.02 -9.05 9.99
N ASP A 152 -10.30 -8.08 10.56
CA ASP A 152 -10.86 -7.14 11.55
C ASP A 152 -11.95 -6.25 10.92
N GLY A 153 -11.78 -5.89 9.64
CA GLY A 153 -12.75 -5.10 8.90
C GLY A 153 -12.82 -3.63 9.35
N ASN A 154 -11.84 -3.16 10.13
CA ASN A 154 -11.74 -1.75 10.49
C ASN A 154 -11.50 -0.91 9.24
N SER A 155 -12.47 -0.04 8.93
CA SER A 155 -12.43 0.75 7.70
C SER A 155 -11.26 1.70 7.63
N SER A 156 -10.82 2.29 8.75
CA SER A 156 -9.69 3.23 8.75
C SER A 156 -8.40 2.52 8.31
N LEU A 157 -8.11 1.36 8.91
CA LEU A 157 -6.95 0.55 8.56
C LEU A 157 -7.05 -0.03 7.15
N CYS A 158 -8.22 -0.56 6.77
CA CYS A 158 -8.40 -1.17 5.45
C CYS A 158 -8.22 -0.16 4.29
N HIS A 159 -8.58 1.13 4.48
CA HIS A 159 -8.33 2.16 3.46
C HIS A 159 -6.83 2.42 3.22
N GLN A 160 -5.97 2.06 4.18
CA GLN A 160 -4.52 2.22 4.04
C GLN A 160 -3.87 1.09 3.22
N LEU A 161 -4.56 -0.03 2.98
CA LEU A 161 -3.98 -1.22 2.35
C LEU A 161 -3.39 -0.94 0.97
N GLY A 162 -4.05 -0.10 0.16
CA GLY A 162 -3.57 0.25 -1.17
C GLY A 162 -2.21 0.96 -1.13
N ASP A 163 -1.93 1.74 -0.08
CA ASP A 163 -0.67 2.48 0.07
C ASP A 163 0.39 1.71 0.84
N LEU A 164 -0.02 0.72 1.65
CA LEU A 164 0.88 -0.21 2.32
C LEU A 164 1.60 -1.15 1.32
N LEU A 165 0.97 -1.44 0.19
CA LEU A 165 1.50 -2.37 -0.81
C LEU A 165 2.32 -1.66 -1.88
N GLU A 166 3.51 -2.17 -2.17
CA GLU A 166 4.35 -1.63 -3.24
C GLU A 166 3.66 -1.77 -4.61
N LYS A 167 3.55 -0.64 -5.30
CA LYS A 167 3.01 -0.53 -6.66
C LYS A 167 4.18 -0.56 -7.64
N GLU A 168 4.69 -1.74 -8.00
CA GLU A 168 5.63 -1.86 -9.14
C GLU A 168 4.94 -1.36 -10.43
N GLU A 169 3.65 -1.64 -10.54
CA GLU A 169 2.77 -1.16 -11.60
C GLU A 169 1.43 -0.73 -11.02
N LEU A 170 0.65 0.04 -11.81
CA LEU A 170 -0.66 0.53 -11.39
C LEU A 170 -1.66 -0.58 -11.10
N GLU A 171 -1.49 -1.74 -11.74
CA GLU A 171 -2.33 -2.93 -11.55
C GLU A 171 -2.05 -3.66 -10.21
N GLY A 172 -0.96 -3.31 -9.53
CA GLY A 172 -0.48 -3.96 -8.32
C GLY A 172 0.40 -5.19 -8.61
N LYS A 173 1.07 -5.68 -7.56
CA LYS A 173 1.93 -6.87 -7.62
C LYS A 173 1.16 -8.12 -7.20
N ARG A 174 1.39 -9.25 -7.89
CA ARG A 174 0.86 -10.56 -7.49
C ARG A 174 1.37 -10.90 -6.08
N ARG A 175 0.46 -11.29 -5.20
CA ARG A 175 0.76 -11.85 -3.87
C ARG A 175 0.14 -13.22 -3.70
N ASP A 176 0.98 -14.21 -3.41
CA ASP A 176 0.56 -15.57 -3.10
C ASP A 176 0.67 -15.78 -1.58
N ILE A 177 -0.40 -15.44 -0.86
CA ILE A 177 -0.51 -15.62 0.59
C ILE A 177 -0.81 -17.09 0.91
N ASP A 178 -0.10 -17.65 1.89
CA ASP A 178 -0.40 -18.97 2.45
C ASP A 178 -1.46 -18.84 3.55
N PHE A 179 -2.70 -19.24 3.23
CA PHE A 179 -3.80 -19.14 4.20
C PHE A 179 -3.85 -20.30 5.20
N ALA A 180 -3.02 -21.35 5.06
CA ALA A 180 -3.02 -22.48 5.99
C ALA A 180 -2.56 -22.10 7.41
N MET A 181 -1.82 -21.01 7.53
CA MET A 181 -1.34 -20.48 8.82
C MET A 181 -2.39 -19.66 9.58
N PHE A 182 -3.55 -19.38 8.97
CA PHE A 182 -4.65 -18.66 9.60
C PHE A 182 -5.77 -19.62 10.01
N SER A 183 -6.31 -19.44 11.20
CA SER A 183 -7.47 -20.19 11.67
C SER A 183 -8.75 -19.57 11.10
N LEU A 184 -9.04 -19.90 9.84
CA LEU A 184 -10.22 -19.41 9.11
C LEU A 184 -11.40 -20.38 9.27
N SER A 185 -12.59 -19.83 9.51
CA SER A 185 -13.85 -20.55 9.32
C SER A 185 -14.26 -20.55 7.84
N ASP A 186 -15.18 -21.42 7.45
CA ASP A 186 -15.68 -21.47 6.06
C ASP A 186 -16.22 -20.09 5.60
N ALA A 187 -16.94 -19.38 6.47
CA ALA A 187 -17.48 -18.05 6.18
C ALA A 187 -16.41 -16.95 6.03
N ASP A 188 -15.21 -17.15 6.58
CA ASP A 188 -14.12 -16.16 6.48
C ASP A 188 -13.55 -16.08 5.08
N PHE A 189 -13.64 -17.15 4.29
CA PHE A 189 -13.10 -17.20 2.94
C PHE A 189 -13.82 -16.23 1.99
N GLY A 190 -15.16 -16.28 1.93
CA GLY A 190 -15.96 -15.32 1.16
C GLY A 190 -15.81 -13.89 1.71
N TYR A 191 -15.81 -13.72 3.03
CA TYR A 191 -15.61 -12.42 3.68
C TYR A 191 -14.28 -11.76 3.29
N LEU A 192 -13.16 -12.49 3.41
CA LEU A 192 -11.84 -12.00 3.02
C LEU A 192 -11.77 -11.67 1.54
N ALA A 193 -12.35 -12.52 0.67
CA ALA A 193 -12.37 -12.29 -0.77
C ALA A 193 -13.09 -10.98 -1.12
N ARG A 194 -14.28 -10.75 -0.53
CA ARG A 194 -15.04 -9.50 -0.72
C ARG A 194 -14.28 -8.30 -0.16
N LYS A 195 -13.69 -8.41 1.03
CA LYS A 195 -12.87 -7.32 1.62
C LYS A 195 -11.68 -6.96 0.74
N ALA A 196 -10.95 -7.94 0.24
CA ALA A 196 -9.83 -7.72 -0.67
C ALA A 196 -10.31 -6.99 -1.94
N VAL A 197 -11.37 -7.47 -2.58
CA VAL A 197 -11.96 -6.81 -3.77
C VAL A 197 -12.41 -5.39 -3.44
N GLY A 198 -13.10 -5.19 -2.33
CA GLY A 198 -13.62 -3.88 -1.92
C GLY A 198 -12.51 -2.84 -1.74
N TYR A 199 -11.45 -3.16 -1.01
CA TYR A 199 -10.39 -2.21 -0.68
C TYR A 199 -9.28 -2.11 -1.74
N LEU A 200 -9.02 -3.19 -2.49
CA LEU A 200 -7.92 -3.27 -3.44
C LEU A 200 -8.39 -3.32 -4.90
N PHE A 201 -9.64 -2.91 -5.20
CA PHE A 201 -10.19 -2.91 -6.56
C PHE A 201 -9.30 -2.20 -7.59
N MET A 202 -8.69 -1.08 -7.19
CA MET A 202 -7.78 -0.30 -8.04
C MET A 202 -6.39 -0.94 -8.23
N GLN A 203 -6.11 -2.03 -7.51
CA GLN A 203 -4.94 -2.90 -7.67
C GLN A 203 -5.42 -4.30 -8.06
N PRO A 204 -6.02 -4.44 -9.26
CA PRO A 204 -6.77 -5.63 -9.65
C PRO A 204 -5.96 -6.93 -9.62
N VAL A 205 -4.66 -6.87 -9.96
CA VAL A 205 -3.78 -8.05 -9.90
C VAL A 205 -3.53 -8.47 -8.45
N THR A 206 -3.27 -7.51 -7.56
CA THR A 206 -3.09 -7.80 -6.13
C THR A 206 -4.37 -8.37 -5.53
N SER A 207 -5.51 -7.70 -5.74
CA SER A 207 -6.82 -8.16 -5.29
C SER A 207 -7.15 -9.58 -5.78
N ALA A 208 -7.06 -9.82 -7.09
CA ALA A 208 -7.33 -11.13 -7.67
C ALA A 208 -6.35 -12.20 -7.17
N SER A 209 -5.07 -11.87 -6.95
CA SER A 209 -4.09 -12.82 -6.44
C SER A 209 -4.40 -13.28 -5.01
N ILE A 210 -4.90 -12.37 -4.16
CA ILE A 210 -5.37 -12.71 -2.81
C ILE A 210 -6.56 -13.67 -2.89
N VAL A 211 -7.53 -13.38 -3.77
CA VAL A 211 -8.71 -14.27 -3.97
C VAL A 211 -8.28 -15.64 -4.50
N PHE A 212 -7.35 -15.70 -5.46
CA PHE A 212 -6.80 -16.97 -5.93
C PHE A 212 -6.05 -17.72 -4.84
N SER A 213 -5.33 -17.03 -3.95
CA SER A 213 -4.73 -17.65 -2.77
C SER A 213 -5.80 -18.26 -1.87
N LEU A 214 -6.92 -17.57 -1.61
CA LEU A 214 -8.03 -18.12 -0.83
C LEU A 214 -8.60 -19.40 -1.49
N CYS A 215 -8.79 -19.41 -2.82
CA CYS A 215 -9.28 -20.58 -3.56
C CYS A 215 -8.45 -21.86 -3.35
N ARG A 216 -7.16 -21.73 -3.00
CA ARG A 216 -6.27 -22.90 -2.79
C ARG A 216 -6.51 -23.61 -1.47
N PHE A 217 -7.17 -22.94 -0.52
CA PHE A 217 -7.40 -23.43 0.84
C PHE A 217 -8.89 -23.52 1.20
N ALA A 218 -9.76 -22.80 0.48
CA ALA A 218 -11.20 -22.79 0.74
C ALA A 218 -11.86 -24.15 0.48
N PRO A 219 -12.93 -24.49 1.23
CA PRO A 219 -13.76 -25.64 0.94
C PRO A 219 -14.53 -25.45 -0.38
N GLU A 220 -14.91 -26.56 -1.01
CA GLU A 220 -15.57 -26.55 -2.33
C GLU A 220 -16.88 -25.73 -2.35
N SER A 221 -17.57 -25.64 -1.21
CA SER A 221 -18.80 -24.84 -1.04
C SER A 221 -18.60 -23.34 -1.28
N GLU A 222 -17.40 -22.82 -0.97
CA GLU A 222 -17.08 -21.39 -1.05
C GLU A 222 -16.45 -21.00 -2.40
N LEU A 223 -15.94 -21.97 -3.17
CA LEU A 223 -15.23 -21.71 -4.42
C LEU A 223 -16.11 -21.02 -5.47
N ARG A 224 -17.42 -21.30 -5.47
CA ARG A 224 -18.37 -20.67 -6.39
C ARG A 224 -18.44 -19.16 -6.16
N GLU A 225 -18.40 -18.73 -4.89
CA GLU A 225 -18.45 -17.32 -4.57
C GLU A 225 -17.18 -16.59 -5.04
N MET A 226 -16.01 -17.22 -4.84
CA MET A 226 -14.74 -16.68 -5.31
C MET A 226 -14.69 -16.60 -6.84
N GLU A 227 -15.22 -17.61 -7.54
CA GLU A 227 -15.36 -17.58 -8.99
C GLU A 227 -16.19 -16.37 -9.44
N GLU A 228 -17.33 -16.11 -8.78
CA GLU A 228 -18.16 -14.94 -9.07
C GLU A 228 -17.38 -13.64 -8.88
N LEU A 229 -16.65 -13.46 -7.78
CA LEU A 229 -15.87 -12.25 -7.52
C LEU A 229 -14.71 -12.04 -8.51
N LEU A 230 -14.01 -13.13 -8.86
CA LEU A 230 -12.93 -13.11 -9.83
C LEU A 230 -13.45 -12.75 -11.23
N PHE A 231 -14.63 -13.25 -11.61
CA PHE A 231 -15.28 -12.86 -12.84
C PHE A 231 -15.80 -11.42 -12.78
N ASN A 232 -16.67 -11.12 -11.80
CA ASN A 232 -17.32 -9.84 -11.58
C ASN A 232 -17.23 -9.43 -10.08
N PRO A 233 -16.48 -8.36 -9.75
CA PRO A 233 -16.13 -7.27 -10.64
C PRO A 233 -14.74 -7.33 -11.27
N LEU A 234 -13.86 -8.27 -10.92
CA LEU A 234 -12.44 -8.14 -11.30
C LEU A 234 -12.17 -8.33 -12.80
N ALA A 235 -12.31 -9.54 -13.34
CA ALA A 235 -11.88 -9.86 -14.71
C ALA A 235 -12.68 -9.14 -15.81
N ILE A 236 -13.95 -8.82 -15.57
CA ILE A 236 -14.74 -8.03 -16.55
C ILE A 236 -14.32 -6.56 -16.59
N ASN A 237 -13.82 -6.00 -15.48
CA ASN A 237 -13.36 -4.62 -15.42
C ASN A 237 -11.90 -4.48 -15.85
N TYR A 238 -11.09 -5.50 -15.56
CA TYR A 238 -9.64 -5.50 -15.76
C TYR A 238 -9.19 -6.76 -16.51
N LEU A 239 -8.89 -6.62 -17.79
CA LEU A 239 -8.33 -7.71 -18.60
C LEU A 239 -6.94 -8.12 -18.13
N SER A 240 -6.18 -7.22 -17.50
CA SER A 240 -4.91 -7.54 -16.85
C SER A 240 -5.01 -8.73 -15.90
N VAL A 241 -6.12 -8.87 -15.17
CA VAL A 241 -6.40 -10.04 -14.30
C VAL A 241 -6.44 -11.33 -15.10
N SER A 242 -7.08 -11.29 -16.27
CA SER A 242 -7.19 -12.45 -17.15
C SER A 242 -5.82 -12.86 -17.69
N GLU A 243 -5.05 -11.91 -18.19
CA GLU A 243 -3.74 -12.14 -18.80
C GLU A 243 -2.68 -12.58 -17.79
N ARG A 244 -2.65 -11.94 -16.61
CA ARG A 244 -1.58 -12.13 -15.62
C ARG A 244 -1.83 -13.24 -14.61
N LEU A 245 -3.09 -13.59 -14.36
CA LEU A 245 -3.46 -14.55 -13.31
C LEU A 245 -4.31 -15.70 -13.84
N VAL A 246 -5.49 -15.39 -14.42
CA VAL A 246 -6.45 -16.43 -14.84
C VAL A 246 -5.81 -17.38 -15.85
N GLU A 247 -5.17 -16.84 -16.89
CA GLU A 247 -4.54 -17.66 -17.93
C GLU A 247 -3.40 -18.54 -17.41
N PRO A 248 -2.37 -18.01 -16.71
CA PRO A 248 -1.31 -18.84 -16.13
C PRO A 248 -1.85 -19.92 -15.19
N ILE A 249 -2.74 -19.57 -14.26
CA ILE A 249 -3.28 -20.51 -13.26
C ILE A 249 -4.14 -21.59 -13.93
N SER A 250 -4.90 -21.26 -14.97
CA SER A 250 -5.72 -22.26 -15.70
C SER A 250 -4.88 -23.33 -16.42
N LYS A 251 -3.65 -22.96 -16.82
CA LYS A 251 -2.69 -23.82 -17.54
C LYS A 251 -1.85 -24.65 -16.58
N ASP A 252 -1.56 -24.16 -15.38
CA ASP A 252 -0.83 -24.90 -14.35
C ASP A 252 -1.65 -26.11 -13.87
N LYS A 253 -1.08 -27.31 -13.96
CA LYS A 253 -1.75 -28.55 -13.54
C LYS A 253 -1.63 -28.80 -12.05
N SER A 254 -0.66 -28.17 -11.38
CA SER A 254 -0.35 -28.37 -9.96
C SER A 254 -1.11 -27.39 -9.04
N ASP A 255 -1.56 -26.25 -9.58
CA ASP A 255 -2.29 -25.26 -8.80
C ASP A 255 -3.71 -25.75 -8.43
N LYS A 256 -4.03 -25.72 -7.14
CA LYS A 256 -5.36 -26.09 -6.61
C LYS A 256 -6.47 -25.15 -7.09
N ALA A 257 -6.14 -23.88 -7.38
CA ALA A 257 -7.12 -22.91 -7.88
C ALA A 257 -7.41 -23.05 -9.39
N ARG A 258 -6.75 -24.00 -10.08
CA ARG A 258 -6.91 -24.23 -11.53
C ARG A 258 -8.36 -24.45 -11.97
N PRO A 259 -9.22 -25.23 -11.27
CA PRO A 259 -10.61 -25.42 -11.69
C PRO A 259 -11.38 -24.09 -11.74
N VAL A 260 -11.22 -23.25 -10.70
CA VAL A 260 -11.81 -21.91 -10.62
C VAL A 260 -11.28 -21.04 -11.74
N ALA A 261 -9.96 -21.01 -11.97
CA ALA A 261 -9.36 -20.22 -13.06
C ALA A 261 -9.88 -20.63 -14.45
N LYS A 262 -10.12 -21.93 -14.69
CA LYS A 262 -10.72 -22.40 -15.95
C LYS A 262 -12.16 -21.94 -16.10
N ALA A 263 -12.96 -22.00 -15.03
CA ALA A 263 -14.34 -21.55 -15.04
C ALA A 263 -14.43 -20.03 -15.31
N VAL A 264 -13.64 -19.24 -14.59
CA VAL A 264 -13.51 -17.78 -14.83
C VAL A 264 -13.09 -17.50 -16.27
N LYS A 265 -12.07 -18.19 -16.79
CA LYS A 265 -11.64 -18.01 -18.18
C LYS A 265 -12.76 -18.27 -19.18
N ALA A 266 -13.49 -19.38 -19.01
CA ALA A 266 -14.59 -19.73 -19.90
C ALA A 266 -15.68 -18.64 -19.91
N ARG A 267 -16.02 -18.10 -18.73
CA ARG A 267 -17.00 -17.01 -18.57
C ARG A 267 -16.51 -15.70 -19.17
N VAL A 268 -15.24 -15.35 -19.00
CA VAL A 268 -14.64 -14.17 -19.65
C VAL A 268 -14.65 -14.32 -21.17
N ASP A 269 -14.24 -15.48 -21.69
CA ASP A 269 -14.23 -15.75 -23.13
C ASP A 269 -15.65 -15.75 -23.72
N GLU A 270 -16.65 -16.24 -22.99
CA GLU A 270 -18.06 -16.14 -23.35
C GLU A 270 -18.56 -14.70 -23.35
N TYR A 271 -18.29 -13.93 -22.30
CA TYR A 271 -18.64 -12.52 -22.20
C TYR A 271 -18.04 -11.71 -23.37
N LEU A 272 -16.74 -11.86 -23.62
CA LEU A 272 -16.05 -11.18 -24.72
C LEU A 272 -16.51 -11.66 -26.10
N ARG A 273 -17.00 -12.90 -26.25
CA ARG A 273 -17.65 -13.35 -27.49
C ARG A 273 -19.00 -12.69 -27.66
N GLY A 274 -19.86 -12.69 -26.62
CA GLY A 274 -21.16 -12.02 -26.67
C GLY A 274 -21.05 -10.54 -27.05
N LEU A 275 -20.06 -9.82 -26.51
CA LEU A 275 -19.77 -8.42 -26.88
C LEU A 275 -19.32 -8.24 -28.34
N ARG A 276 -18.66 -9.25 -28.93
CA ARG A 276 -18.22 -9.21 -30.33
C ARG A 276 -19.36 -9.61 -31.27
N ASP A 277 -20.15 -10.59 -30.87
CA ASP A 277 -21.27 -11.13 -31.64
C ASP A 277 -22.44 -10.15 -31.71
N SER A 278 -22.62 -9.27 -30.72
CA SER A 278 -23.60 -8.17 -30.79
C SER A 278 -23.34 -7.19 -31.93
N GLY A 279 -22.18 -7.25 -32.57
CA GLY A 279 -21.83 -6.46 -33.75
C GLY A 279 -21.77 -4.96 -33.46
N LYS A 280 -21.70 -4.17 -34.53
CA LYS A 280 -21.77 -2.70 -34.46
C LYS A 280 -23.19 -2.27 -34.77
N ILE A 281 -23.94 -1.87 -33.75
CA ILE A 281 -25.28 -1.28 -33.90
C ILE A 281 -25.08 0.19 -34.28
N ALA A 282 -25.36 0.55 -35.54
CA ALA A 282 -25.08 1.88 -36.07
C ALA A 282 -25.86 2.97 -35.33
N GLU A 283 -27.05 2.64 -34.82
CA GLU A 283 -27.94 3.51 -34.05
C GLU A 283 -27.39 3.87 -32.67
N LEU A 284 -26.52 3.03 -32.11
CA LEU A 284 -25.86 3.28 -30.81
C LEU A 284 -24.52 4.02 -30.96
N HIS A 285 -24.09 4.31 -32.19
CA HIS A 285 -22.88 5.09 -32.38
C HIS A 285 -23.11 6.55 -31.98
N PRO A 286 -22.24 7.13 -31.14
CA PRO A 286 -22.29 8.57 -30.90
C PRO A 286 -22.08 9.32 -32.21
N SER A 287 -22.79 10.44 -32.38
CA SER A 287 -22.61 11.33 -33.53
C SER A 287 -21.16 11.83 -33.62
N GLU A 288 -20.71 12.23 -34.81
CA GLU A 288 -19.36 12.81 -35.00
C GLU A 288 -19.10 13.97 -34.03
N ARG A 289 -20.11 14.81 -33.79
CA ARG A 289 -20.03 15.92 -32.84
C ARG A 289 -19.79 15.44 -31.42
N GLN A 290 -20.48 14.38 -30.97
CA GLN A 290 -20.28 13.80 -29.64
C GLN A 290 -18.90 13.16 -29.53
N ARG A 291 -18.43 12.45 -30.55
CA ARG A 291 -17.07 11.89 -30.58
C ARG A 291 -16.00 12.97 -30.49
N GLN A 292 -16.16 14.05 -31.25
CA GLN A 292 -15.23 15.18 -31.21
C GLN A 292 -15.26 15.89 -29.86
N ALA A 293 -16.44 16.08 -29.27
CA ALA A 293 -16.58 16.68 -27.95
C ALA A 293 -15.95 15.82 -26.84
N GLU A 294 -16.16 14.50 -26.87
CA GLU A 294 -15.53 13.57 -25.93
C GLU A 294 -14.01 13.50 -26.12
N PHE A 295 -13.53 13.51 -27.36
CA PHE A 295 -12.10 13.56 -27.64
C PHE A 295 -11.47 14.84 -27.09
N GLN A 296 -12.11 15.99 -27.27
CA GLN A 296 -11.68 17.27 -26.70
C GLN A 296 -11.69 17.22 -25.17
N ARG A 297 -12.80 16.77 -24.56
CA ARG A 297 -12.92 16.62 -23.11
C ARG A 297 -11.78 15.76 -22.55
N HIS A 298 -11.57 14.58 -23.12
CA HIS A 298 -10.52 13.66 -22.70
C HIS A 298 -9.12 14.26 -22.89
N SER A 299 -8.85 14.95 -24.00
CA SER A 299 -7.57 15.63 -24.22
C SER A 299 -7.34 16.73 -23.18
N ASP A 300 -8.35 17.53 -22.85
CA ASP A 300 -8.25 18.60 -21.86
C ASP A 300 -8.07 18.04 -20.44
N GLU A 301 -8.76 16.96 -20.09
CA GLU A 301 -8.59 16.24 -18.83
C GLU A 301 -7.18 15.67 -18.71
N MET A 302 -6.68 14.99 -19.75
CA MET A 302 -5.32 14.44 -19.76
C MET A 302 -4.25 15.55 -19.72
N ALA A 303 -4.47 16.69 -20.37
CA ALA A 303 -3.57 17.84 -20.26
C ALA A 303 -3.52 18.41 -18.83
N LYS A 304 -4.67 18.48 -18.14
CA LYS A 304 -4.74 18.90 -16.73
C LYS A 304 -4.03 17.91 -15.82
N VAL A 305 -4.27 16.61 -15.99
CA VAL A 305 -3.59 15.55 -15.24
C VAL A 305 -2.09 15.62 -15.47
N GLY A 306 -1.65 15.72 -16.72
CA GLY A 306 -0.25 15.86 -17.09
C GLY A 306 0.41 17.06 -16.42
N LYS A 307 -0.27 18.22 -16.39
CA LYS A 307 0.23 19.41 -15.67
C LYS A 307 0.34 19.18 -14.17
N ALA A 308 -0.69 18.61 -13.54
CA ALA A 308 -0.69 18.34 -12.09
C ALA A 308 0.40 17.33 -11.68
N VAL A 309 0.66 16.31 -12.51
CA VAL A 309 1.76 15.35 -12.31
C VAL A 309 3.11 16.04 -12.47
N ASN A 310 3.23 16.89 -13.49
CA ASN A 310 4.44 17.66 -13.75
C ASN A 310 4.78 18.59 -12.58
N ASP A 311 3.81 19.29 -12.00
CA ASP A 311 4.02 20.19 -10.86
C ASP A 311 4.50 19.46 -9.60
N LYS A 312 4.21 18.16 -9.46
CA LYS A 312 4.64 17.31 -8.35
C LYS A 312 6.00 16.63 -8.58
N SER A 313 6.53 16.66 -9.79
CA SER A 313 7.78 15.97 -10.11
C SER A 313 9.00 16.81 -9.71
N VAL A 314 9.91 16.23 -8.93
CA VAL A 314 11.18 16.90 -8.55
C VAL A 314 12.02 17.16 -9.80
N PHE A 315 12.02 16.23 -10.76
CA PHE A 315 12.73 16.38 -12.03
C PHE A 315 12.13 17.45 -12.93
N ALA A 316 10.82 17.66 -12.85
CA ALA A 316 10.13 18.69 -13.61
C ALA A 316 10.58 20.11 -13.26
N ASN A 317 11.09 20.33 -12.05
CA ASN A 317 11.66 21.62 -11.62
C ASN A 317 13.17 21.72 -11.85
N LEU A 318 13.85 20.59 -12.09
CA LEU A 318 15.29 20.54 -12.34
C LEU A 318 15.68 20.77 -13.81
N PHE A 319 14.79 20.48 -14.76
CA PHE A 319 15.09 20.55 -16.19
C PHE A 319 14.15 21.49 -16.97
N THR A 320 14.73 22.24 -17.91
CA THR A 320 13.97 23.09 -18.86
C THR A 320 13.17 22.23 -19.82
N LYS A 321 11.87 22.53 -19.96
CA LYS A 321 10.96 21.83 -20.88
C LYS A 321 10.73 22.68 -22.13
N VAL A 322 10.77 22.04 -23.29
CA VAL A 322 10.49 22.67 -24.59
C VAL A 322 9.35 21.90 -25.25
N VAL A 323 8.30 22.61 -25.68
CA VAL A 323 7.21 22.01 -26.46
C VAL A 323 7.68 21.89 -27.91
N VAL A 324 7.81 20.66 -28.40
CA VAL A 324 8.14 20.37 -29.79
C VAL A 324 6.84 20.05 -30.52
N LEU A 325 6.52 20.85 -31.54
CA LEU A 325 5.30 20.65 -32.34
C LEU A 325 5.41 19.43 -33.26
N TYR A 326 6.60 19.15 -33.79
CA TYR A 326 6.86 18.06 -34.73
C TYR A 326 8.27 17.49 -34.58
N GLY A 327 8.41 16.17 -34.74
CA GLY A 327 9.69 15.46 -34.79
C GLY A 327 10.09 14.80 -33.47
N ASN A 328 10.97 13.79 -33.58
CA ASN A 328 11.50 13.01 -32.45
C ASN A 328 13.01 13.24 -32.23
N ARG A 329 13.58 14.32 -32.79
CA ARG A 329 15.01 14.64 -32.65
C ARG A 329 15.21 16.07 -32.21
N SER A 330 16.15 16.28 -31.30
CA SER A 330 16.66 17.61 -30.94
C SER A 330 18.02 17.82 -31.57
N VAL A 331 18.24 18.99 -32.16
CA VAL A 331 19.53 19.39 -32.74
C VAL A 331 20.08 20.55 -31.91
N SER A 332 21.27 20.40 -31.34
CA SER A 332 22.00 21.48 -30.68
C SER A 332 23.33 21.76 -31.39
N TYR A 333 23.77 23.01 -31.37
CA TYR A 333 25.06 23.42 -31.93
C TYR A 333 25.97 23.88 -30.80
N HIS A 334 27.10 23.22 -30.62
CA HIS A 334 28.08 23.56 -29.58
C HIS A 334 29.36 24.11 -30.21
N ARG A 335 29.77 25.30 -29.75
CA ARG A 335 31.02 25.94 -30.17
C ARG A 335 32.06 25.80 -29.07
N ILE A 336 33.16 25.12 -29.35
CA ILE A 336 34.30 25.01 -28.44
C ILE A 336 35.40 25.94 -28.96
N GLY A 337 35.64 27.05 -28.26
CA GLY A 337 36.67 28.03 -28.64
C GLY A 337 36.36 28.78 -29.94
N LYS A 338 37.36 28.91 -30.83
CA LYS A 338 37.26 29.63 -32.12
C LYS A 338 36.79 28.75 -33.30
N GLU A 339 36.55 27.45 -33.08
CA GLU A 339 36.13 26.53 -34.15
C GLU A 339 34.69 26.77 -34.62
N GLU A 340 34.35 26.21 -35.78
CA GLU A 340 32.98 26.18 -36.30
C GLU A 340 32.07 25.34 -35.38
N PRO A 341 30.79 25.73 -35.20
CA PRO A 341 29.89 25.03 -34.31
C PRO A 341 29.65 23.59 -34.77
N ARG A 342 29.85 22.63 -33.86
CA ARG A 342 29.55 21.22 -34.11
C ARG A 342 28.08 20.94 -33.83
N ARG A 343 27.43 20.28 -34.79
CA ARG A 343 26.05 19.81 -34.68
C ARG A 343 26.00 18.53 -33.85
N ILE A 344 25.17 18.52 -32.83
CA ILE A 344 24.83 17.33 -32.04
C ILE A 344 23.35 17.04 -32.29
N GLU A 345 23.05 15.80 -32.66
CA GLU A 345 21.67 15.30 -32.77
C GLU A 345 21.43 14.32 -31.64
N ALA A 346 20.33 14.50 -30.91
CA ALA A 346 19.86 13.53 -29.92
C ALA A 346 18.45 13.08 -30.30
N GLU A 347 18.23 11.77 -30.32
CA GLU A 347 16.91 11.19 -30.51
C GLU A 347 16.14 11.22 -29.18
N MET A 348 14.90 11.70 -29.23
CA MET A 348 14.00 11.79 -28.09
C MET A 348 13.26 10.47 -27.96
N HIS A 349 13.33 9.85 -26.79
CA HIS A 349 12.58 8.64 -26.49
C HIS A 349 11.25 8.98 -25.83
N PRO A 350 10.14 8.37 -26.29
CA PRO A 350 8.86 8.53 -25.61
C PRO A 350 8.91 7.82 -24.26
N HIS A 351 8.40 8.50 -23.23
CA HIS A 351 8.08 7.90 -21.94
C HIS A 351 6.59 8.05 -21.72
N GLY A 352 5.92 6.95 -21.41
CA GLY A 352 4.48 6.92 -21.18
C GLY A 352 4.12 5.87 -20.16
N VAL A 353 2.99 6.07 -19.49
CA VAL A 353 2.40 5.12 -18.54
C VAL A 353 1.00 4.80 -19.08
N SER A 354 0.70 3.52 -19.20
CA SER A 354 -0.65 3.05 -19.54
C SER A 354 -1.37 2.66 -18.26
N ILE A 355 -2.66 2.99 -18.18
CA ILE A 355 -3.52 2.67 -17.03
C ILE A 355 -4.76 1.98 -17.56
N GLU A 356 -5.12 0.85 -16.97
CA GLU A 356 -6.42 0.22 -17.21
C GLU A 356 -7.50 0.88 -16.35
N ILE A 357 -8.58 1.35 -16.99
CA ILE A 357 -9.73 1.94 -16.29
C ILE A 357 -10.81 0.85 -16.17
N PRO A 358 -11.43 0.67 -14.99
CA PRO A 358 -12.51 -0.30 -14.81
C PRO A 358 -13.68 -0.02 -15.75
N ARG A 359 -14.02 -1.01 -16.59
CA ARG A 359 -15.03 -0.85 -17.65
C ARG A 359 -16.42 -0.49 -17.14
N VAL A 360 -16.85 -1.09 -16.04
CA VAL A 360 -18.18 -0.89 -15.46
C VAL A 360 -18.29 0.52 -14.85
N GLU A 361 -17.19 1.15 -14.44
CA GLU A 361 -17.20 2.55 -14.01
C GLU A 361 -17.69 3.50 -15.13
N LEU A 362 -17.49 3.13 -16.40
CA LEU A 362 -18.00 3.90 -17.53
C LEU A 362 -19.49 3.65 -17.82
N ILE A 363 -20.00 2.45 -17.51
CA ILE A 363 -21.34 2.00 -17.90
C ILE A 363 -22.34 2.19 -16.75
N ASP A 364 -21.98 1.73 -15.56
CA ASP A 364 -22.77 1.78 -14.33
C ASP A 364 -21.86 2.10 -13.13
N PRO A 365 -21.39 3.36 -13.02
CA PRO A 365 -20.55 3.78 -11.89
C PRO A 365 -21.28 3.63 -10.56
N VAL A 366 -22.58 3.89 -10.51
CA VAL A 366 -23.35 3.84 -9.26
C VAL A 366 -23.45 2.40 -8.75
N GLY A 367 -23.78 1.45 -9.63
CA GLY A 367 -23.86 0.03 -9.27
C GLY A 367 -22.51 -0.53 -8.83
N LEU A 368 -21.42 -0.19 -9.53
CA LEU A 368 -20.08 -0.61 -9.14
C LEU A 368 -19.70 -0.06 -7.76
N GLN A 369 -19.91 1.24 -7.52
CA GLN A 369 -19.61 1.85 -6.22
C GLN A 369 -20.47 1.27 -5.08
N GLN A 370 -21.76 1.00 -5.34
CA GLN A 370 -22.63 0.32 -4.37
C GLN A 370 -22.12 -1.10 -4.04
N GLN A 371 -21.71 -1.86 -5.05
CA GLN A 371 -21.14 -3.19 -4.87
C GLN A 371 -19.86 -3.14 -4.03
N LEU A 372 -18.90 -2.28 -4.38
CA LEU A 372 -17.65 -2.14 -3.63
C LEU A 372 -17.90 -1.65 -2.19
N LEU A 373 -18.84 -0.73 -2.00
CA LEU A 373 -19.22 -0.26 -0.66
C LEU A 373 -19.84 -1.39 0.18
N SER A 374 -20.67 -2.24 -0.42
CA SER A 374 -21.25 -3.40 0.28
C SER A 374 -20.16 -4.33 0.80
N PHE A 375 -19.15 -4.62 -0.02
CA PHE A 375 -18.00 -5.44 0.39
C PHE A 375 -17.16 -4.77 1.49
N ARG A 376 -16.97 -3.46 1.43
CA ARG A 376 -16.24 -2.71 2.47
C ARG A 376 -16.99 -2.64 3.80
N THR A 377 -18.32 -2.58 3.77
CA THR A 377 -19.15 -2.34 4.97
C THR A 377 -19.72 -3.60 5.61
N GLU A 378 -19.67 -4.75 4.93
CA GLU A 378 -20.11 -6.02 5.51
C GLU A 378 -19.34 -6.34 6.80
N ARG A 379 -19.99 -7.06 7.72
CA ARG A 379 -19.38 -7.46 8.99
C ARG A 379 -19.04 -8.94 8.95
N ARG A 380 -17.91 -9.30 9.56
CA ARG A 380 -17.50 -10.68 9.75
C ARG A 380 -18.56 -11.42 10.56
N GLN A 381 -19.01 -12.56 10.05
CA GLN A 381 -19.90 -13.46 10.80
C GLN A 381 -19.04 -14.17 11.86
N ARG A 382 -19.47 -14.11 13.12
CA ARG A 382 -18.73 -14.68 14.26
C ARG A 382 -19.22 -16.06 14.60
#